data_AF-A0A7J7Y4R5-F1
#
_entry.id   AF-A0A7J7Y4R5-F1
#
_cell.length_a   1.000
_cell.length_b   1.000
_cell.length_c   1.000
_cell.angle_alpha   90.00
_cell.angle_beta   90.00
_cell.angle_gamma   90.00
#
_symmetry.space_group_name_H-M   'P 1'
#
loop_
_entity.id
_entity.type
_entity.pdbx_description
1 polymer ?
#
loop_
_entity_poly.entity_id
_entity_poly.type
_entity_poly.pdbx_seq_one_letter_code
_entity_poly.pdbx_strand_id
1 'polypeptide(L)'
;MEPQKEAGTPRDPVARPPATSRCETPNEEERREGGTAPPAAVLDEESDGASADGLWELPVEPAERRPECSRCSRPQKVCLCPFLPLHPLHISTHLYIIQHPAEESKVLRTVPLLAACLPQDKCKVKIGRRFSEESCS
;
A
#
# COMPACT_ATOMS: atom_id res chain seq x y z
N MET A 1 -40.88 11.92 -41.68
CA MET A 1 -40.34 13.14 -42.29
C MET A 1 -40.03 14.11 -41.18
N GLU A 2 -38.83 14.57 -40.92
CA GLU A 2 -37.46 14.26 -41.33
C GLU A 2 -36.56 14.80 -40.19
N PRO A 3 -35.30 14.35 -40.08
CA PRO A 3 -34.48 14.43 -38.88
C PRO A 3 -33.51 15.62 -38.89
N GLN A 4 -33.07 16.09 -37.72
CA GLN A 4 -31.99 17.07 -37.59
C GLN A 4 -31.22 16.79 -36.29
N LYS A 5 -29.89 16.83 -36.18
CA LYS A 5 -28.75 16.78 -37.10
C LYS A 5 -27.55 16.58 -36.15
N GLU A 6 -26.80 15.49 -36.30
CA GLU A 6 -25.57 15.25 -35.54
C GLU A 6 -24.50 16.30 -35.87
N ALA A 7 -23.72 16.68 -34.86
CA ALA A 7 -22.47 17.42 -35.02
C ALA A 7 -21.37 16.71 -34.22
N GLY A 8 -20.66 15.80 -34.90
CA GLY A 8 -19.44 15.18 -34.39
C GLY A 8 -18.25 16.14 -34.48
N THR A 9 -17.37 16.10 -33.49
CA THR A 9 -16.01 16.64 -33.59
C THR A 9 -15.03 15.50 -33.26
N PRO A 10 -14.00 15.26 -34.08
CA PRO A 10 -13.06 14.16 -33.88
C PRO A 10 -11.94 14.62 -32.94
N ARG A 11 -11.57 13.79 -31.96
CA ARG A 11 -10.28 13.96 -31.25
C ARG A 11 -9.61 12.61 -31.06
N ASP A 12 -8.40 12.58 -31.58
CA ASP A 12 -7.43 11.49 -31.72
C ASP A 12 -7.24 10.56 -30.50
N PRO A 13 -7.01 9.25 -30.73
CA PRO A 13 -6.54 8.34 -29.71
C PRO A 13 -5.03 8.55 -29.48
N VAL A 14 -4.65 9.13 -28.34
CA VAL A 14 -3.25 9.12 -27.91
C VAL A 14 -2.87 7.69 -27.51
N ALA A 15 -2.09 7.05 -28.39
CA ALA A 15 -1.50 5.75 -28.18
C ALA A 15 -0.58 5.76 -26.94
N ARG A 16 -0.78 4.77 -26.07
CA ARG A 16 0.03 4.55 -24.86
C ARG A 16 1.11 3.53 -25.21
N PRO A 17 2.41 3.82 -25.02
CA PRO A 17 3.46 2.85 -25.32
C PRO A 17 3.47 1.75 -24.24
N PRO A 18 3.75 0.49 -24.59
CA PRO A 18 3.92 -0.58 -23.61
C PRO A 18 5.27 -0.41 -22.93
N ALA A 19 5.27 -0.31 -21.59
CA ALA A 19 6.46 -0.44 -20.78
C ALA A 19 6.85 -1.92 -20.70
N THR A 20 7.75 -2.34 -21.59
CA THR A 20 8.43 -3.63 -21.50
C THR A 20 9.50 -3.56 -20.41
N SER A 21 9.13 -3.87 -19.16
CA SER A 21 10.11 -4.10 -18.10
C SER A 21 10.66 -5.51 -18.24
N ARG A 22 11.69 -5.64 -19.08
CA ARG A 22 12.57 -6.83 -19.10
C ARG A 22 13.42 -6.80 -17.84
N CYS A 23 13.15 -7.68 -16.88
CA CYS A 23 14.16 -8.07 -15.90
C CYS A 23 14.93 -9.24 -16.51
N GLU A 24 16.05 -8.93 -17.16
CA GLU A 24 17.01 -9.94 -17.61
C GLU A 24 17.87 -10.37 -16.43
N THR A 25 17.69 -11.62 -15.99
CA THR A 25 18.63 -12.33 -15.13
C THR A 25 19.79 -12.84 -15.99
N PRO A 26 21.06 -12.60 -15.65
CA PRO A 26 22.15 -13.30 -16.29
C PRO A 26 22.13 -14.78 -15.89
N ASN A 27 22.01 -15.63 -16.89
CA ASN A 27 22.31 -17.05 -16.84
C ASN A 27 23.81 -17.20 -17.10
N GLU A 28 24.59 -17.70 -16.14
CA GLU A 28 25.96 -18.16 -16.38
C GLU A 28 25.95 -19.68 -16.34
N GLU A 29 25.94 -20.27 -17.54
CA GLU A 29 26.21 -21.69 -17.76
C GLU A 29 27.71 -21.89 -17.99
N GLU A 30 28.28 -22.73 -17.11
CA GLU A 30 29.31 -23.76 -17.32
C GLU A 30 30.45 -23.53 -18.35
N ARG A 31 31.70 -23.89 -17.98
CA ARG A 31 32.36 -25.14 -18.46
C ARG A 31 33.86 -25.26 -18.05
N ARG A 32 34.14 -26.28 -17.21
CA ARG A 32 35.29 -27.26 -17.19
C ARG A 32 36.75 -26.75 -17.06
N GLU A 33 37.76 -27.53 -16.62
CA GLU A 33 37.96 -28.95 -16.28
C GLU A 33 39.24 -29.06 -15.40
N GLY A 34 39.31 -30.03 -14.48
CA GLY A 34 40.52 -30.87 -14.28
C GLY A 34 41.49 -30.62 -13.12
N GLY A 35 41.58 -31.58 -12.18
CA GLY A 35 42.88 -32.09 -11.69
C GLY A 35 43.19 -32.19 -10.18
N THR A 36 43.01 -33.39 -9.60
CA THR A 36 43.84 -34.05 -8.54
C THR A 36 43.84 -33.54 -7.08
N ALA A 37 43.31 -34.38 -6.17
CA ALA A 37 43.55 -34.43 -4.71
C ALA A 37 44.91 -35.11 -4.40
N PRO A 38 45.62 -35.00 -3.23
CA PRO A 38 45.12 -35.09 -1.83
C PRO A 38 46.01 -34.27 -0.82
N PRO A 39 46.25 -34.65 0.46
CA PRO A 39 45.40 -35.24 1.51
C PRO A 39 45.14 -34.27 2.69
N ALA A 40 44.25 -34.72 3.58
CA ALA A 40 43.80 -34.05 4.79
C ALA A 40 44.92 -33.64 5.76
N ALA A 41 44.85 -32.40 6.22
CA ALA A 41 45.29 -32.00 7.55
C ALA A 41 44.22 -31.03 8.09
N VAL A 42 43.61 -31.48 9.19
CA VAL A 42 42.72 -30.74 10.09
C VAL A 42 43.37 -29.47 10.64
N LEU A 43 42.57 -28.64 11.32
CA LEU A 43 42.80 -27.26 11.83
C LEU A 43 42.22 -26.22 10.84
N ASP A 44 41.19 -25.43 11.12
CA ASP A 44 40.46 -25.07 12.35
C ASP A 44 39.01 -24.75 11.93
N GLU A 45 38.06 -24.80 12.88
CA GLU A 45 36.67 -24.40 12.65
C GLU A 45 36.56 -22.94 12.19
N GLU A 46 36.24 -22.71 10.92
CA GLU A 46 35.65 -21.45 10.46
C GLU A 46 34.18 -21.70 10.13
N SER A 47 33.41 -21.99 11.18
CA SER A 47 31.96 -21.80 11.16
C SER A 47 31.68 -20.35 11.52
N ASP A 48 32.08 -19.40 10.67
CA ASP A 48 31.58 -18.02 10.73
C ASP A 48 30.17 -17.96 10.12
N GLY A 49 29.27 -18.69 10.76
CA GLY A 49 27.85 -18.50 10.64
C GLY A 49 27.42 -17.82 11.92
N ALA A 50 27.50 -16.49 11.97
CA ALA A 50 26.99 -15.71 13.08
C ALA A 50 25.55 -16.15 13.40
N SER A 51 25.39 -16.99 14.43
CA SER A 51 24.08 -17.48 14.82
C SER A 51 23.28 -16.31 15.37
N ALA A 52 22.10 -16.07 14.79
CA ALA A 52 21.16 -15.06 15.25
C ALA A 52 20.36 -15.52 16.50
N ASP A 53 20.67 -16.69 17.05
CA ASP A 53 20.07 -17.18 18.29
C ASP A 53 20.34 -16.19 19.44
N GLY A 54 19.28 -15.69 20.06
CA GLY A 54 19.35 -14.76 21.19
C GLY A 54 19.25 -13.27 20.81
N LEU A 55 19.22 -12.91 19.51
CA LEU A 55 19.04 -11.51 19.10
C LEU A 55 17.69 -10.91 19.54
N TRP A 56 16.70 -11.77 19.80
CA TRP A 56 15.36 -11.39 20.27
C TRP A 56 15.29 -11.16 21.79
N GLU A 57 16.31 -11.57 22.54
CA GLU A 57 16.39 -11.37 24.01
C GLU A 57 17.05 -10.05 24.41
N LEU A 58 17.54 -9.25 23.44
CA LEU A 58 18.10 -7.94 23.76
C LEU A 58 17.02 -7.02 24.36
N PRO A 59 17.35 -6.26 25.42
CA PRO A 59 16.44 -5.29 26.01
C PRO A 59 15.95 -4.31 24.96
N VAL A 60 14.63 -4.24 24.76
CA VAL A 60 14.02 -3.19 23.94
C VAL A 60 13.84 -1.97 24.83
N GLU A 61 14.66 -0.94 24.61
CA GLU A 61 14.48 0.35 25.28
C GLU A 61 13.06 0.88 25.01
N PRO A 62 12.29 1.23 26.06
CA PRO A 62 10.96 1.80 25.89
C PRO A 62 11.04 3.13 25.13
N ALA A 63 10.67 3.12 23.87
CA ALA A 63 10.55 4.34 23.07
C ALA A 63 9.17 4.95 23.25
N GLU A 64 9.12 6.27 23.50
CA GLU A 64 7.86 7.00 23.48
C GLU A 64 7.19 6.88 22.11
N ARG A 65 5.90 6.53 22.11
CA ARG A 65 5.13 6.48 20.87
C ARG A 65 5.06 7.89 20.27
N ARG A 66 5.33 7.98 18.97
CA ARG A 66 5.18 9.25 18.23
C ARG A 66 3.74 9.75 18.39
N PRO A 67 3.53 11.06 18.62
CA PRO A 67 2.18 11.60 18.76
C PRO A 67 1.38 11.43 17.45
N GLU A 68 0.11 11.09 17.61
CA GLU A 68 -0.84 10.81 16.52
C GLU A 68 -1.89 11.93 16.42
N CYS A 69 -2.45 12.12 15.22
CA CYS A 69 -3.51 13.10 15.00
C CYS A 69 -4.85 12.58 15.53
N SER A 70 -5.59 13.40 16.30
CA SER A 70 -6.91 13.03 16.82
C SER A 70 -7.98 12.82 15.73
N ARG A 71 -7.81 13.41 14.53
CA ARG A 71 -8.77 13.30 13.43
C ARG A 71 -8.57 12.05 12.56
N CYS A 72 -7.34 11.71 12.20
CA CYS A 72 -7.05 10.62 11.25
C CYS A 72 -6.13 9.51 11.81
N SER A 73 -5.70 9.62 13.07
CA SER A 73 -4.77 8.70 13.75
C SER A 73 -3.42 8.51 13.05
N ARG A 74 -3.09 9.36 12.06
CA ARG A 74 -1.79 9.35 11.39
C ARG A 74 -0.76 10.07 12.28
N PRO A 75 0.52 9.66 12.30
CA PRO A 75 1.52 10.37 13.07
C PRO A 75 1.65 11.83 12.65
N GLN A 76 1.82 12.73 13.62
CA GLN A 76 1.72 14.19 13.38
C GLN A 76 2.61 14.69 12.23
N LYS A 77 3.87 14.22 12.15
CA LYS A 77 4.84 14.64 11.13
C LYS A 77 4.41 14.37 9.67
N VAL A 78 3.52 13.42 9.46
CA VAL A 78 3.03 13.02 8.13
C VAL A 78 1.52 13.20 8.00
N CYS A 79 0.90 13.92 8.94
CA CYS A 79 -0.54 14.13 8.91
C CYS A 79 -0.94 15.07 7.76
N LEU A 80 -2.01 14.72 7.06
CA LEU A 80 -2.55 15.54 5.97
C LEU A 80 -3.71 16.44 6.41
N CYS A 81 -4.29 16.22 7.61
CA CYS A 81 -5.39 17.03 8.15
C CYS A 81 -5.16 18.56 8.12
N PRO A 82 -3.93 19.09 8.28
CA PRO A 82 -3.70 20.54 8.15
C PRO A 82 -3.99 21.12 6.76
N PHE A 83 -3.96 20.28 5.72
CA PHE A 83 -4.21 20.68 4.33
C PHE A 83 -5.63 20.36 3.85
N LEU A 84 -6.45 19.76 4.71
CA LEU A 84 -7.86 19.50 4.40
C LEU A 84 -8.67 20.80 4.51
N PRO A 85 -9.81 20.89 3.80
CA PRO A 85 -10.74 22.00 3.97
C PRO A 85 -11.12 22.22 5.43
N LEU A 86 -11.14 23.48 5.86
CA LEU A 86 -11.55 23.87 7.22
C LEU A 86 -13.03 23.55 7.48
N HIS A 87 -13.85 23.64 6.43
CA HIS A 87 -15.28 23.36 6.48
C HIS A 87 -15.60 22.14 5.60
N PRO A 88 -16.51 21.24 6.02
CA PRO A 88 -16.94 20.12 5.19
C PRO A 88 -17.51 20.58 3.85
N LEU A 89 -17.22 19.83 2.79
CA LEU A 89 -17.70 20.09 1.45
C LEU A 89 -19.20 19.82 1.36
N HIS A 90 -19.96 20.79 0.84
CA HIS A 90 -21.39 20.62 0.66
C HIS A 90 -21.65 19.70 -0.55
N ILE A 91 -22.18 18.51 -0.28
CA ILE A 91 -22.60 17.55 -1.31
C ILE A 91 -24.11 17.35 -1.26
N SER A 92 -24.76 17.18 -2.40
CA SER A 92 -26.19 16.83 -2.50
C SER A 92 -26.43 15.32 -2.43
N THR A 93 -25.40 14.51 -2.66
CA THR A 93 -25.44 13.05 -2.71
C THR A 93 -25.08 12.40 -1.37
N HIS A 94 -25.46 11.13 -1.20
CA HIS A 94 -25.02 10.29 -0.09
C HIS A 94 -23.89 9.38 -0.57
N LEU A 95 -22.81 9.30 0.21
CA LEU A 95 -21.63 8.49 -0.06
C LEU A 95 -21.58 7.31 0.89
N TYR A 96 -21.51 6.12 0.32
CA TYR A 96 -21.31 4.86 1.03
C TYR A 96 -19.94 4.32 0.68
N ILE A 97 -19.09 4.15 1.70
CA ILE A 97 -17.73 3.63 1.56
C ILE A 97 -17.72 2.23 2.15
N ILE A 98 -17.48 1.25 1.29
CA ILE A 98 -17.34 -0.14 1.67
C ILE A 98 -15.85 -0.39 1.93
N GLN A 99 -15.49 -0.67 3.19
CA GLN A 99 -14.12 -0.83 3.62
C GLN A 99 -13.86 -2.26 4.11
N HIS A 100 -12.78 -2.89 3.61
CA HIS A 100 -12.36 -4.19 4.11
C HIS A 100 -11.69 -4.05 5.51
N PRO A 101 -11.86 -4.98 6.46
CA PRO A 101 -11.27 -4.86 7.81
C PRO A 101 -9.74 -4.74 7.79
N ALA A 102 -9.06 -5.43 6.87
CA ALA A 102 -7.61 -5.30 6.71
C ALA A 102 -7.17 -3.93 6.16
N GLU A 103 -8.08 -3.12 5.63
CA GLU A 103 -7.77 -1.74 5.26
C GLU A 103 -7.95 -0.77 6.42
N GLU A 104 -8.79 -1.10 7.40
CA GLU A 104 -9.00 -0.30 8.60
C GLU A 104 -7.73 -0.24 9.47
N SER A 105 -6.92 -1.30 9.50
CA SER A 105 -5.67 -1.28 10.28
C SER A 105 -4.51 -0.59 9.58
N LYS A 106 -4.66 -0.17 8.30
CA LYS A 106 -3.57 0.48 7.57
C LYS A 106 -3.31 1.89 8.13
N VAL A 107 -2.04 2.26 8.24
CA VAL A 107 -1.62 3.60 8.71
C VAL A 107 -1.92 4.69 7.67
N LEU A 108 -1.94 4.33 6.38
CA LEU A 108 -2.13 5.24 5.25
C LEU A 108 -3.56 5.20 4.69
N ARG A 109 -4.56 5.35 5.57
CA ARG A 109 -5.97 5.31 5.17
C ARG A 109 -6.44 6.65 4.63
N THR A 110 -7.11 6.61 3.48
CA THR A 110 -7.78 7.76 2.87
C THR A 110 -9.20 7.95 3.40
N VAL A 111 -9.86 6.88 3.88
CA VAL A 111 -11.24 6.92 4.36
C VAL A 111 -11.44 7.93 5.52
N PRO A 112 -10.59 7.96 6.57
CA PRO A 112 -10.73 8.96 7.64
C PRO A 112 -10.54 10.40 7.13
N LEU A 113 -9.65 10.60 6.14
CA LEU A 113 -9.43 11.91 5.56
C LEU A 113 -10.65 12.37 4.75
N LEU A 114 -11.19 11.48 3.92
CA LEU A 114 -12.39 11.77 3.13
C LEU A 114 -13.61 12.03 4.02
N ALA A 115 -13.83 11.18 5.03
CA ALA A 115 -14.92 11.35 6.00
C ALA A 115 -14.79 12.68 6.76
N ALA A 116 -13.57 13.12 7.06
CA ALA A 116 -13.31 14.40 7.73
C ALA A 116 -13.56 15.64 6.84
N CYS A 117 -13.62 15.47 5.51
CA CYS A 117 -13.95 16.52 4.55
C CYS A 117 -15.45 16.60 4.24
N LEU A 118 -16.27 15.67 4.73
CA LEU A 118 -17.66 15.54 4.34
C LEU A 118 -18.60 15.70 5.54
N PRO A 119 -19.86 16.12 5.32
CA PRO A 119 -20.88 16.12 6.35
C PRO A 119 -21.12 14.70 6.91
N GLN A 120 -21.21 14.57 8.23
CA GLN A 120 -21.35 13.26 8.93
C GLN A 120 -22.65 12.53 8.59
N ASP A 121 -23.68 13.27 8.18
CA ASP A 121 -24.96 12.75 7.71
C ASP A 121 -24.84 12.10 6.33
N LYS A 122 -23.90 12.56 5.48
CA LYS A 122 -23.81 12.16 4.07
C LYS A 122 -22.71 11.15 3.74
N CYS A 123 -21.82 10.86 4.67
CA CYS A 123 -20.75 9.87 4.47
C CYS A 123 -20.91 8.71 5.46
N LYS A 124 -21.21 7.51 4.95
CA LYS A 124 -21.33 6.28 5.75
C LYS A 124 -20.24 5.29 5.37
N VAL A 125 -19.43 4.87 6.33
CA VAL A 125 -18.41 3.83 6.14
C VAL A 125 -18.95 2.52 6.70
N LYS A 126 -18.97 1.47 5.89
CA LYS A 126 -19.39 0.12 6.26
C LYS A 126 -18.16 -0.79 6.19
N ILE A 127 -17.75 -1.34 7.32
CA ILE A 127 -16.58 -2.21 7.42
C ILE A 127 -17.03 -3.67 7.39
N GLY A 128 -16.44 -4.48 6.51
CA GLY A 128 -16.86 -5.87 6.36
C GLY A 128 -16.08 -6.64 5.30
N ARG A 129 -16.05 -7.97 5.45
CA ARG A 129 -15.48 -8.89 4.44
C ARG A 129 -16.50 -9.29 3.39
N ARG A 130 -17.78 -9.22 3.73
CA ARG A 130 -18.93 -9.58 2.90
C ARG A 130 -20.07 -8.62 3.24
N PHE A 131 -20.83 -8.24 2.23
CA PHE A 131 -21.97 -7.35 2.35
C PHE A 131 -23.14 -8.00 1.62
N SER A 132 -24.19 -8.37 2.35
CA SER A 132 -25.49 -8.74 1.78
C SER A 132 -26.39 -7.50 1.67
N GLU A 133 -27.47 -7.60 0.90
CA GLU A 133 -28.39 -6.48 0.66
C GLU A 133 -28.96 -5.89 1.96
N GLU A 134 -29.17 -6.73 2.99
CA GLU A 134 -29.62 -6.31 4.33
C GLU A 134 -28.55 -5.59 5.17
N SER A 135 -27.27 -5.69 4.79
CA SER A 135 -26.14 -5.13 5.55
C SER A 135 -25.70 -3.75 5.08
N CYS A 136 -26.13 -3.35 3.87
CA CYS A 136 -25.77 -2.07 3.24
C CYS A 136 -26.78 -0.94 3.46
N SER A 137 -27.91 -1.20 4.14
CA SER A 137 -28.93 -0.20 4.50
C SER A 137 -28.51 0.75 5.63
#